data_AF-A0A172Y2V1-F1
#
_entry.id   AF-A0A172Y2V1-F1
#
_cell.length_a   1.000
_cell.length_b   1.000
_cell.length_c   1.000
_cell.angle_alpha   90.00
_cell.angle_beta   90.00
_cell.angle_gamma   90.00
#
_symmetry.space_group_name_H-M   'P 1'
#
loop_
_entity.id
_entity.type
_entity.pdbx_description
1 polymer ?
#
loop_
_entity_poly.entity_id
_entity_poly.type
_entity_poly.pdbx_seq_one_letter_code
_entity_poly.pdbx_strand_id
1 'polypeptide(L)'
;MIHPDPQATRVIADLGDELGTLNPMRATAVLGGLMTLPALQANTLRLETLATATAAVATGGQAPGRGRLASWLNNGMRGIAFAEDPPEDAFLLPVLTDFGEFRVFEGVFEKNAAMTDAFVEALADLSREEPDVTELMFEAFALMSLSEVIATRARLARAEYGGGSNGETIELPPSDRLSALGRRVQFSRADLALARAPYQLLKPYLLDVREEVGNRDSLRRRPVMTDGTTFVVGAPSFLLAAWRQRVAIQAEMASWGGGWPRSSSSPSSVGWRRVASRNFRTGF
;
A
#
# COMPACT_ATOMS: atom_id res chain seq x y z
N MET A 1 0.33 -2.27 -16.03
CA MET A 1 1.49 -3.13 -15.69
C MET A 1 2.40 -2.31 -14.78
N ILE A 2 2.71 -2.77 -13.56
CA ILE A 2 3.69 -2.06 -12.72
C ILE A 2 5.06 -2.29 -13.36
N HIS A 3 5.66 -1.24 -13.93
CA HIS A 3 7.03 -1.32 -14.41
C HIS A 3 7.97 -1.52 -13.22
N PRO A 4 9.00 -2.39 -13.33
CA PRO A 4 9.97 -2.57 -12.26
C PRO A 4 10.59 -1.21 -11.93
N ASP A 5 10.62 -0.85 -10.64
CA ASP A 5 11.10 0.45 -10.20
C ASP A 5 12.63 0.55 -10.46
N PRO A 6 13.07 1.27 -11.51
CA PRO A 6 14.49 1.33 -11.84
C PRO A 6 15.25 2.13 -10.77
N GLN A 7 14.56 3.02 -10.06
CA GLN A 7 15.15 3.84 -9.01
C GLN A 7 15.39 3.00 -7.75
N ALA A 8 14.48 2.08 -7.41
CA ALA A 8 14.69 1.16 -6.28
C ALA A 8 15.93 0.30 -6.46
N THR A 9 16.22 -0.14 -7.69
CA THR A 9 17.43 -0.91 -8.01
C THR A 9 18.70 -0.12 -7.71
N ARG A 10 18.71 1.17 -8.11
CA ARG A 10 19.83 2.07 -7.83
C ARG A 10 20.01 2.33 -6.33
N VAL A 11 18.92 2.57 -5.61
CA VAL A 11 18.97 2.77 -4.15
C VAL A 11 19.49 1.53 -3.43
N ILE A 12 19.09 0.34 -3.86
CA ILE A 12 19.60 -0.92 -3.31
C ILE A 12 21.11 -1.03 -3.54
N ALA A 13 21.61 -0.67 -4.73
CA ALA A 13 23.04 -0.69 -5.01
C ALA A 13 23.82 0.32 -4.16
N ASP A 14 23.28 1.53 -3.96
CA ASP A 14 23.97 2.63 -3.30
C ASP A 14 23.88 2.56 -1.76
N LEU A 15 22.74 2.09 -1.22
CA LEU A 15 22.43 2.12 0.23
C LEU A 15 22.15 0.73 0.83
N GLY A 16 22.26 -0.34 0.06
CA GLY A 16 21.84 -1.70 0.45
C GLY A 16 22.42 -2.18 1.77
N ASP A 17 23.72 -2.01 1.97
CA ASP A 17 24.41 -2.43 3.21
C ASP A 17 23.87 -1.69 4.44
N GLU A 18 23.64 -0.38 4.31
CA GLU A 18 23.08 0.44 5.38
C GLU A 18 21.63 0.08 5.69
N LEU A 19 20.81 -0.09 4.66
CA LEU A 19 19.40 -0.48 4.79
C LEU A 19 19.26 -1.90 5.34
N GLY A 20 20.19 -2.80 5.02
CA GLY A 20 20.25 -4.17 5.52
C GLY A 20 20.27 -4.26 7.04
N THR A 21 20.90 -3.28 7.71
CA THR A 21 20.98 -3.23 9.19
C THR A 21 19.63 -2.97 9.90
N LEU A 22 18.63 -2.49 9.16
CA LEU A 22 17.36 -2.06 9.72
C LEU A 22 16.43 -3.23 10.02
N ASN A 23 15.58 -3.06 11.03
CA ASN A 23 14.42 -3.90 11.23
C ASN A 23 13.36 -3.56 10.16
N PRO A 24 12.96 -4.52 9.31
CA PRO A 24 12.11 -4.26 8.16
C PRO A 24 10.73 -3.70 8.57
N MET A 25 10.14 -4.23 9.63
CA MET A 25 8.82 -3.79 10.11
C MET A 25 8.85 -2.36 10.64
N ARG A 26 9.85 -2.01 11.47
CA ARG A 26 10.00 -0.66 12.03
C ARG A 26 10.36 0.37 10.96
N ALA A 27 11.26 0.01 10.04
CA ALA A 27 11.69 0.91 8.98
C ALA A 27 10.55 1.24 8.03
N THR A 28 9.84 0.21 7.58
CA THR A 28 8.67 0.35 6.72
C THR A 28 7.54 1.12 7.40
N ALA A 29 7.30 0.88 8.69
CA ALA A 29 6.28 1.64 9.42
C ALA A 29 6.58 3.14 9.44
N VAL A 30 7.83 3.54 9.71
CA VAL A 30 8.21 4.96 9.72
C VAL A 30 8.07 5.58 8.33
N LEU A 31 8.52 4.89 7.28
CA LEU A 31 8.42 5.38 5.90
C LEU A 31 6.96 5.50 5.43
N GLY A 32 6.15 4.45 5.63
CA GLY A 32 4.72 4.49 5.33
C GLY A 32 3.98 5.56 6.14
N GLY A 33 4.40 5.81 7.39
CA GLY A 33 3.89 6.89 8.22
C GLY A 33 4.23 8.29 7.68
N LEU A 34 5.44 8.49 7.14
CA LEU A 34 5.82 9.75 6.47
C LEU A 34 4.96 10.01 5.24
N MET A 35 4.60 8.96 4.48
CA MET A 35 3.68 9.05 3.34
C MET A 35 2.23 9.38 3.73
N THR A 36 1.93 9.59 5.02
CA THR A 36 0.64 10.12 5.49
C THR A 36 0.68 11.62 5.77
N LEU A 37 1.78 12.30 5.42
CA LEU A 37 1.95 13.73 5.57
C LEU A 37 1.71 14.43 4.22
N PRO A 38 0.64 15.22 4.06
CA PRO A 38 0.37 15.97 2.84
C PRO A 38 1.54 16.89 2.43
N ALA A 39 2.25 17.45 3.41
CA ALA A 39 3.41 18.32 3.18
C ALA A 39 4.60 17.62 2.48
N LEU A 40 4.57 16.29 2.36
CA LEU A 40 5.61 15.51 1.68
C LEU A 40 5.13 14.92 0.34
N GLN A 41 3.97 15.36 -0.18
CA GLN A 41 3.42 14.84 -1.45
C GLN A 41 4.41 15.02 -2.61
N ALA A 42 5.03 16.20 -2.72
CA ALA A 42 6.06 16.48 -3.73
C ALA A 42 7.26 15.54 -3.67
N ASN A 43 7.46 14.84 -2.54
CA ASN A 43 8.61 13.96 -2.31
C ASN A 43 8.24 12.47 -2.27
N THR A 44 7.03 12.15 -2.73
CA THR A 44 6.47 10.79 -2.68
C THR A 44 7.36 9.78 -3.41
N LEU A 45 7.96 10.17 -4.54
CA LEU A 45 8.85 9.29 -5.31
C LEU A 45 10.01 8.79 -4.45
N ARG A 46 10.76 9.70 -3.82
CA ARG A 46 11.86 9.30 -2.93
C ARG A 46 11.37 8.45 -1.75
N LEU A 47 10.24 8.81 -1.14
CA LEU A 47 9.69 8.05 -0.01
C LEU A 47 9.33 6.62 -0.42
N GLU A 48 8.58 6.44 -1.50
CA GLU A 48 8.13 5.14 -1.99
C GLU A 48 9.28 4.28 -2.50
N THR A 49 10.26 4.88 -3.18
CA THR A 49 11.47 4.18 -3.59
C THR A 49 12.29 3.73 -2.39
N LEU A 50 12.45 4.55 -1.36
CA LEU A 50 13.18 4.17 -0.14
C LEU A 50 12.45 3.06 0.63
N ALA A 51 11.12 3.12 0.73
CA ALA A 51 10.32 2.06 1.34
C ALA A 51 10.46 0.74 0.58
N THR A 52 10.41 0.81 -0.75
CA THR A 52 10.59 -0.36 -1.63
C THR A 52 11.98 -0.96 -1.50
N ALA A 53 13.03 -0.15 -1.52
CA ALA A 53 14.41 -0.60 -1.33
C ALA A 53 14.60 -1.22 0.07
N THR A 54 14.07 -0.57 1.11
CA THR A 54 14.10 -1.06 2.50
C THR A 54 13.44 -2.44 2.61
N ALA A 55 12.23 -2.60 2.08
CA ALA A 55 11.51 -3.87 2.11
C ALA A 55 12.23 -5.00 1.33
N ALA A 56 13.09 -4.64 0.37
CA ALA A 56 13.86 -5.58 -0.42
C ALA A 56 15.15 -6.07 0.26
N VAL A 57 15.73 -5.32 1.20
CA VAL A 57 17.07 -5.65 1.76
C VAL A 57 17.14 -5.66 3.29
N ALA A 58 16.23 -4.99 3.99
CA ALA A 58 16.28 -4.87 5.45
C ALA A 58 16.04 -6.22 6.13
N THR A 59 17.03 -6.68 6.90
CA THR A 59 17.00 -7.97 7.61
C THR A 59 17.52 -7.87 9.05
N GLY A 60 18.00 -6.69 9.46
CA GLY A 60 18.59 -6.46 10.77
C GLY A 60 17.58 -6.12 11.87
N GLY A 61 18.08 -5.50 12.95
CA GLY A 61 17.33 -5.19 14.16
C GLY A 61 17.17 -3.70 14.48
N GLN A 62 17.83 -2.82 13.73
CA GLN A 62 17.93 -1.40 14.08
C GLN A 62 16.67 -0.63 13.67
N ALA A 63 16.20 0.29 14.51
CA ALA A 63 15.16 1.25 14.10
C ALA A 63 15.78 2.36 13.23
N PRO A 64 15.05 2.90 12.23
CA PRO A 64 15.57 4.01 11.44
C PRO A 64 15.67 5.27 12.32
N GLY A 65 16.86 5.88 12.38
CA GLY A 65 17.05 7.17 13.04
C GLY A 65 16.73 8.33 12.10
N ARG A 66 16.20 9.43 12.64
CA ARG A 66 15.89 10.67 11.87
C ARG A 66 17.07 11.15 11.03
N GLY A 67 18.28 11.17 11.60
CA GLY A 67 19.49 11.61 10.90
C GLY A 67 19.85 10.72 9.71
N ARG A 68 19.75 9.40 9.85
CA ARG A 68 19.98 8.45 8.74
C ARG A 68 18.93 8.62 7.64
N LEU A 69 17.66 8.67 8.01
CA LEU A 69 16.56 8.91 7.07
C LEU A 69 16.75 10.22 6.29
N ALA A 70 17.08 11.31 7.00
CA ALA A 70 17.33 12.61 6.36
C ALA A 70 18.54 12.53 5.41
N SER A 71 19.61 11.84 5.82
CA SER A 71 20.79 11.66 4.97
C SER A 71 20.46 10.87 3.69
N TRP A 72 19.72 9.77 3.80
CA TRP A 72 19.34 8.97 2.63
C TRP A 72 18.41 9.74 1.70
N LEU A 73 17.34 10.33 2.23
CA LEU A 73 16.34 11.03 1.42
C LEU A 73 16.91 12.29 0.74
N ASN A 74 17.80 13.02 1.41
CA ASN A 74 18.31 14.30 0.89
C ASN A 74 19.64 14.18 0.15
N ASN A 75 20.53 13.29 0.59
CA ASN A 75 21.87 13.14 0.01
C ASN A 75 21.96 11.87 -0.85
N GLY A 76 21.60 10.71 -0.28
CA GLY A 76 21.71 9.41 -0.97
C GLY A 76 20.78 9.29 -2.19
N MET A 77 19.64 9.98 -2.16
CA MET A 77 18.62 9.94 -3.21
C MET A 77 18.55 11.23 -4.02
N ARG A 78 19.58 12.07 -3.98
CA ARG A 78 19.60 13.35 -4.71
C ARG A 78 19.37 13.19 -6.22
N GLY A 79 19.87 12.11 -6.82
CA GLY A 79 19.63 11.80 -8.23
C GLY A 79 18.16 11.48 -8.54
N ILE A 80 17.41 10.95 -7.58
CA ILE A 80 15.97 10.66 -7.70
C ILE A 80 15.14 11.92 -7.43
N ALA A 81 15.62 12.81 -6.56
CA ALA A 81 14.97 14.09 -6.27
C ALA A 81 14.74 14.94 -7.54
N PHE A 82 15.64 14.85 -8.53
CA PHE A 82 15.48 15.53 -9.83
C PHE A 82 14.43 14.92 -10.76
N ALA A 83 13.97 13.70 -10.47
CA ALA A 83 12.90 13.03 -11.19
C ALA A 83 11.53 13.21 -10.48
N GLU A 84 11.48 14.02 -9.41
CA GLU A 84 10.21 14.39 -8.76
C GLU A 84 9.50 15.45 -9.60
N ASP A 85 8.32 15.10 -10.10
CA ASP A 85 7.43 16.04 -10.76
C ASP A 85 6.48 16.71 -9.76
N PRO A 86 6.00 17.93 -10.06
CA PRO A 86 5.03 18.60 -9.20
C PRO A 86 3.79 17.72 -9.05
N PRO A 87 3.17 17.64 -7.87
CA PRO A 87 1.94 16.89 -7.73
C PRO A 87 0.87 17.39 -8.70
N GLU A 88 0.47 16.53 -9.65
CA GLU A 88 -0.59 16.84 -10.62
C GLU A 88 -1.99 16.57 -10.04
N ASP A 89 -2.08 15.60 -9.13
CA ASP A 89 -3.31 15.19 -8.45
C ASP A 89 -3.30 15.59 -6.97
N ALA A 90 -4.45 15.47 -6.32
CA ALA A 90 -4.55 15.63 -4.87
C ALA A 90 -3.72 14.56 -4.14
N PHE A 91 -3.35 14.82 -2.89
CA PHE A 91 -2.63 13.83 -2.07
C PHE A 91 -3.51 12.61 -1.77
N LEU A 92 -4.80 12.86 -1.62
CA LEU A 92 -5.81 11.88 -1.25
C LEU A 92 -7.14 12.25 -1.89
N LEU A 93 -7.81 11.26 -2.48
CA LEU A 93 -9.11 11.39 -3.15
C LEU A 93 -10.09 10.30 -2.69
N PRO A 94 -11.41 10.58 -2.68
CA PRO A 94 -12.42 9.60 -2.35
C PRO A 94 -12.71 8.67 -3.54
N VAL A 95 -12.96 7.39 -3.25
CA VAL A 95 -13.62 6.42 -4.13
C VAL A 95 -15.00 6.15 -3.56
N LEU A 96 -16.03 6.28 -4.38
CA LEU A 96 -17.43 6.11 -3.99
C LEU A 96 -17.93 4.74 -4.42
N THR A 97 -18.51 4.00 -3.49
CA THR A 97 -19.02 2.65 -3.77
C THR A 97 -20.38 2.46 -3.11
N ASP A 98 -21.10 1.42 -3.52
CA ASP A 98 -22.34 1.00 -2.85
C ASP A 98 -22.14 0.65 -1.36
N PHE A 99 -20.89 0.44 -0.93
CA PHE A 99 -20.51 0.11 0.44
C PHE A 99 -19.97 1.30 1.22
N GLY A 100 -20.03 2.50 0.64
CA GLY A 100 -19.60 3.75 1.25
C GLY A 100 -18.45 4.41 0.51
N GLU A 101 -17.96 5.48 1.12
CA GLU A 101 -16.85 6.29 0.65
C GLU A 101 -15.55 5.85 1.33
N PHE A 102 -14.50 5.70 0.54
CA PHE A 102 -13.16 5.38 1.03
C PHE A 102 -12.14 6.38 0.52
N ARG A 103 -11.30 6.90 1.41
CA ARG A 103 -10.21 7.79 1.02
C ARG A 103 -8.99 7.00 0.59
N VAL A 104 -8.51 7.26 -0.63
CA VAL A 104 -7.40 6.57 -1.27
C VAL A 104 -6.23 7.54 -1.47
N PHE A 105 -5.03 7.08 -1.13
CA PHE A 105 -3.79 7.82 -1.33
C PHE A 105 -3.33 7.70 -2.78
N GLU A 106 -3.03 8.83 -3.43
CA GLU A 106 -2.65 8.83 -4.86
C GLU A 106 -1.26 8.22 -5.09
N GLY A 107 -0.26 8.71 -4.37
CA GLY A 107 1.12 8.23 -4.53
C GLY A 107 1.76 8.67 -5.84
N VAL A 108 2.70 7.87 -6.37
CA VAL A 108 3.29 8.10 -7.71
C VAL A 108 2.47 7.52 -8.86
N PHE A 109 1.32 6.90 -8.59
CA PHE A 109 0.51 6.31 -9.65
C PHE A 109 -0.36 7.38 -10.30
N GLU A 110 -0.44 7.36 -11.62
CA GLU A 110 -1.37 8.22 -12.35
C GLU A 110 -2.81 7.87 -11.96
N LYS A 111 -3.54 8.83 -11.38
CA LYS A 111 -4.99 8.76 -11.10
C LYS A 111 -5.40 7.50 -10.34
N ASN A 112 -4.73 7.22 -9.24
CA ASN A 112 -4.93 6.02 -8.42
C ASN A 112 -6.38 5.87 -7.94
N ALA A 113 -7.04 6.92 -7.45
CA ALA A 113 -8.44 6.82 -7.05
C ALA A 113 -9.36 6.59 -8.26
N ALA A 114 -9.26 7.41 -9.31
CA ALA A 114 -10.14 7.31 -10.47
C ALA A 114 -9.99 5.97 -11.22
N MET A 115 -8.78 5.42 -11.33
CA MET A 115 -8.57 4.10 -11.91
C MET A 115 -9.14 3.00 -11.01
N THR A 116 -9.09 3.16 -9.69
CA THR A 116 -9.74 2.20 -8.76
C THR A 116 -11.24 2.21 -8.94
N ASP A 117 -11.84 3.41 -9.01
CA ASP A 117 -13.28 3.62 -9.23
C ASP A 117 -13.74 2.93 -10.53
N ALA A 118 -13.04 3.19 -11.64
CA ALA A 118 -13.34 2.56 -12.93
C ALA A 118 -13.26 1.02 -12.90
N PHE A 119 -12.29 0.46 -12.18
CA PHE A 119 -12.18 -1.01 -12.03
C PHE A 119 -13.31 -1.57 -11.16
N VAL A 120 -13.65 -0.90 -10.05
CA VAL A 120 -14.75 -1.31 -9.17
C VAL A 120 -16.07 -1.29 -9.93
N GLU A 121 -16.32 -0.23 -10.71
CA GLU A 121 -17.51 -0.09 -11.56
C GLU A 121 -17.56 -1.20 -12.62
N ALA A 122 -16.47 -1.40 -13.37
CA ALA A 122 -16.41 -2.42 -14.42
C ALA A 122 -16.61 -3.85 -13.91
N LEU A 123 -16.17 -4.14 -12.67
CA LEU A 123 -16.31 -5.46 -12.06
C LEU A 123 -17.64 -5.65 -11.31
N ALA A 124 -18.41 -4.59 -11.06
CA ALA A 124 -19.58 -4.63 -10.19
C ALA A 124 -20.64 -5.64 -10.66
N ASP A 125 -21.02 -5.59 -11.94
CA ASP A 125 -22.02 -6.51 -12.50
C ASP A 125 -21.49 -7.94 -12.58
N LEU A 126 -20.25 -8.11 -13.09
CA LEU A 126 -19.61 -9.41 -13.22
C LEU A 126 -19.46 -10.12 -11.87
N SER A 127 -19.22 -9.36 -10.80
CA SER A 127 -19.08 -9.89 -9.43
C SER A 127 -20.33 -10.57 -8.89
N ARG A 128 -21.51 -10.33 -9.49
CA ARG A 128 -22.77 -10.99 -9.10
C ARG A 128 -22.85 -12.42 -9.62
N GLU A 129 -22.18 -12.70 -10.73
CA GLU A 129 -22.27 -13.96 -11.44
C GLU A 129 -21.00 -14.80 -11.28
N GLU A 130 -19.83 -14.16 -11.21
CA GLU A 130 -18.53 -14.82 -11.18
C GLU A 130 -17.90 -14.80 -9.78
N PRO A 131 -17.79 -15.95 -9.10
CA PRO A 131 -17.19 -16.11 -7.78
C PRO A 131 -15.82 -15.47 -7.57
N ASP A 132 -14.92 -15.63 -8.54
CA ASP A 132 -13.54 -15.18 -8.43
C ASP A 132 -13.47 -13.64 -8.54
N VAL A 133 -14.40 -13.04 -9.30
CA VAL A 133 -14.58 -11.59 -9.38
C VAL A 133 -15.20 -11.05 -8.10
N THR A 134 -16.15 -11.77 -7.50
CA THR A 134 -16.67 -11.44 -6.17
C THR A 134 -15.54 -11.37 -5.13
N GLU A 135 -14.59 -12.31 -5.16
CA GLU A 135 -13.44 -12.31 -4.26
C GLU A 135 -12.54 -11.09 -4.49
N LEU A 136 -12.21 -10.77 -5.74
CA LEU A 136 -11.46 -9.56 -6.08
C LEU A 136 -12.14 -8.27 -5.59
N MET A 137 -13.48 -8.19 -5.66
CA MET A 137 -14.22 -7.04 -5.13
C MET A 137 -14.08 -6.94 -3.60
N PHE A 138 -14.19 -8.06 -2.88
CA PHE A 138 -13.97 -8.05 -1.43
C PHE A 138 -12.54 -7.73 -1.04
N GLU A 139 -11.55 -8.20 -1.80
CA GLU A 139 -10.16 -7.78 -1.64
C GLU A 139 -10.00 -6.25 -1.81
N ALA A 140 -10.65 -5.66 -2.82
CA ALA A 140 -10.66 -4.21 -3.04
C ALA A 140 -11.20 -3.46 -1.81
N PHE A 141 -12.36 -3.87 -1.30
CA PHE A 141 -12.98 -3.23 -0.12
C PHE A 141 -12.12 -3.38 1.14
N ALA A 142 -11.47 -4.53 1.33
CA ALA A 142 -10.54 -4.73 2.45
C ALA A 142 -9.37 -3.73 2.38
N LEU A 143 -8.76 -3.56 1.19
CA LEU A 143 -7.64 -2.66 0.98
C LEU A 143 -8.06 -1.18 1.07
N MET A 144 -9.20 -0.80 0.51
CA MET A 144 -9.78 0.54 0.67
C MET A 144 -10.10 0.84 2.14
N SER A 145 -10.57 -0.13 2.91
CA SER A 145 -10.83 0.05 4.33
C SER A 145 -9.54 0.27 5.14
N LEU A 146 -8.42 -0.39 4.79
CA LEU A 146 -7.12 -0.08 5.39
C LEU A 146 -6.69 1.36 5.08
N SER A 147 -6.85 1.79 3.82
CA SER A 147 -6.56 3.16 3.39
C SER A 147 -7.38 4.19 4.18
N GLU A 148 -8.67 3.93 4.35
CA GLU A 148 -9.61 4.77 5.11
C GLU A 148 -9.25 4.88 6.60
N VAL A 149 -8.81 3.78 7.22
CA VAL A 149 -8.32 3.80 8.60
C VAL A 149 -7.02 4.62 8.72
N ILE A 150 -6.10 4.50 7.74
CA ILE A 150 -4.87 5.29 7.71
C ILE A 150 -5.21 6.78 7.57
N ALA A 151 -6.11 7.14 6.67
CA ALA A 151 -6.57 8.51 6.47
C ALA A 151 -7.21 9.09 7.74
N THR A 152 -8.05 8.29 8.42
CA THR A 152 -8.64 8.65 9.71
C THR A 152 -7.59 8.90 10.78
N ARG A 153 -6.61 7.99 10.94
CA ARG A 153 -5.51 8.13 11.90
C ARG A 153 -4.61 9.32 11.59
N ALA A 154 -4.48 9.67 10.32
CA ALA A 154 -3.75 10.85 9.85
C ALA A 154 -4.57 12.15 9.96
N ARG A 155 -5.87 12.06 10.24
CA ARG A 155 -6.83 13.18 10.32
C ARG A 155 -6.94 13.96 9.00
N LEU A 156 -6.89 13.23 7.89
CA LEU A 156 -6.95 13.82 6.56
C LEU A 156 -8.39 14.20 6.20
N ALA A 157 -8.56 15.22 5.36
CA ALA A 157 -9.86 15.59 4.84
C ALA A 157 -10.37 14.57 3.80
N ARG A 158 -11.60 14.77 3.31
CA ARG A 158 -12.21 13.94 2.26
C ARG A 158 -11.40 13.94 0.96
N ALA A 159 -11.03 15.13 0.52
CA ALA A 159 -10.10 15.38 -0.56
C ALA A 159 -9.07 16.36 -0.01
N GLU A 160 -7.80 16.02 -0.12
CA GLU A 160 -6.73 16.82 0.46
C GLU A 160 -5.63 16.99 -0.57
N TYR A 161 -5.29 18.24 -0.85
CA TYR A 161 -4.11 18.57 -1.64
C TYR A 161 -2.92 18.63 -0.69
N GLY A 162 -1.83 18.00 -1.08
CA GLY A 162 -0.59 18.09 -0.37
C GLY A 162 0.24 19.28 -0.84
N GLY A 163 1.53 19.21 -0.53
CA GLY A 163 2.51 20.20 -0.93
C GLY A 163 3.91 19.64 -0.78
N GLY A 164 4.81 20.51 -0.37
CA GLY A 164 6.25 20.27 -0.40
C GLY A 164 6.86 20.85 -1.67
N SER A 165 8.17 20.73 -1.78
CA SER A 165 8.94 21.24 -2.91
C SER A 165 9.69 20.09 -3.55
N ASN A 166 9.54 19.95 -4.88
CA ASN A 166 10.23 18.91 -5.64
C ASN A 166 11.73 19.15 -5.59
N GLY A 167 12.51 18.08 -5.45
CA GLY A 167 13.96 18.19 -5.53
C GLY A 167 14.63 18.88 -4.33
N GLU A 168 13.86 19.54 -3.46
CA GLU A 168 14.38 20.23 -2.29
C GLU A 168 14.65 19.26 -1.12
N THR A 169 15.24 19.82 -0.07
CA THR A 169 15.53 19.11 1.17
C THR A 169 14.23 18.78 1.90
N ILE A 170 14.01 17.50 2.17
CA ILE A 170 12.92 17.03 3.02
C ILE A 170 13.27 17.31 4.48
N GLU A 171 12.46 18.16 5.11
CA GLU A 171 12.52 18.37 6.56
C GLU A 171 11.76 17.28 7.30
N LEU A 172 12.50 16.34 7.91
CA LEU A 172 11.88 15.27 8.67
C LEU A 172 11.42 15.74 10.06
N PRO A 173 10.22 15.31 10.51
CA PRO A 173 9.76 15.50 11.87
C PRO A 173 10.76 15.00 12.93
N PRO A 174 10.68 15.52 14.17
CA PRO A 174 11.43 14.98 15.31
C PRO A 174 11.19 13.47 15.54
N SER A 175 12.16 12.77 16.14
CA SER A 175 12.17 11.30 16.24
C SER A 175 10.98 10.70 16.99
N ASP A 176 10.52 11.36 18.05
CA ASP A 176 9.30 10.99 18.79
C ASP A 176 8.06 11.05 17.90
N ARG A 177 7.98 12.10 17.05
CA ARG A 177 6.93 12.26 16.05
C ARG A 177 7.03 11.21 14.94
N LEU A 178 8.22 10.80 14.52
CA LEU A 178 8.40 9.70 13.53
C LEU A 178 7.80 8.38 14.02
N SER A 179 8.02 8.02 15.29
CA SER A 179 7.41 6.82 15.87
C SER A 179 5.88 6.93 15.92
N ALA A 180 5.35 8.11 16.24
CA ALA A 180 3.91 8.35 16.23
C ALA A 180 3.31 8.24 14.82
N LEU A 181 4.01 8.72 13.79
CA LEU A 181 3.60 8.59 12.38
C LEU A 181 3.55 7.12 11.96
N GLY A 182 4.57 6.34 12.31
CA GLY A 182 4.59 4.92 11.95
C GLY A 182 3.43 4.11 12.54
N ARG A 183 2.83 4.54 13.66
CA ARG A 183 1.63 3.90 14.22
C ARG A 183 0.38 4.07 13.34
N ARG A 184 0.35 5.07 12.46
CA ARG A 184 -0.82 5.31 11.57
C ARG A 184 -1.05 4.15 10.62
N VAL A 185 0.03 3.52 10.17
CA VAL A 185 0.04 2.43 9.18
C VAL A 185 0.20 1.04 9.80
N GLN A 186 0.18 0.94 11.12
CA GLN A 186 0.30 -0.33 11.86
C GLN A 186 -1.05 -0.87 12.29
N PHE A 187 -1.22 -2.18 12.21
CA PHE A 187 -2.44 -2.89 12.55
C PHE A 187 -2.12 -4.17 13.30
N SER A 188 -2.89 -4.45 14.34
CA SER A 188 -3.03 -5.78 14.93
C SER A 188 -4.10 -6.59 14.19
N ARG A 189 -4.22 -7.89 14.49
CA ARG A 189 -5.35 -8.70 14.00
C ARG A 189 -6.72 -8.13 14.41
N ALA A 190 -6.80 -7.52 15.59
CA ALA A 190 -8.02 -6.87 16.06
C ALA A 190 -8.32 -5.61 15.24
N ASP A 191 -7.31 -4.79 14.94
CA ASP A 191 -7.47 -3.61 14.08
C ASP A 191 -7.94 -4.02 12.67
N LEU A 192 -7.38 -5.09 12.11
CA LEU A 192 -7.80 -5.62 10.81
C LEU A 192 -9.27 -6.05 10.80
N ALA A 193 -9.73 -6.71 11.86
CA ALA A 193 -11.13 -7.11 11.99
C ALA A 193 -12.06 -5.90 12.11
N LEU A 194 -11.69 -4.90 12.93
CA LEU A 194 -12.44 -3.65 13.06
C LEU A 194 -12.48 -2.84 11.76
N ALA A 195 -11.39 -2.86 11.00
CA ALA A 195 -11.29 -2.25 9.69
C ALA A 195 -12.03 -3.04 8.59
N ARG A 196 -12.72 -4.14 8.91
CA ARG A 196 -13.37 -5.04 7.93
C ARG A 196 -12.40 -5.53 6.84
N ALA A 197 -11.11 -5.64 7.18
CA ALA A 197 -10.04 -6.12 6.32
C ALA A 197 -9.48 -7.45 6.86
N PRO A 198 -10.28 -8.53 6.88
CA PRO A 198 -9.87 -9.79 7.47
C PRO A 198 -8.61 -10.34 6.79
N TYR A 199 -7.75 -10.97 7.59
CA TYR A 199 -6.48 -11.53 7.17
C TYR A 199 -6.56 -12.36 5.87
N GLN A 200 -7.64 -13.12 5.67
CA GLN A 200 -7.84 -13.97 4.51
C GLN A 200 -7.89 -13.18 3.19
N LEU A 201 -8.57 -12.03 3.18
CA LEU A 201 -8.64 -11.15 2.00
C LEU A 201 -7.32 -10.41 1.76
N LEU A 202 -6.55 -10.19 2.81
CA LEU A 202 -5.23 -9.56 2.70
C LEU A 202 -4.13 -10.52 2.28
N LYS A 203 -4.33 -11.84 2.41
CA LYS A 203 -3.30 -12.87 2.16
C LYS A 203 -2.53 -12.68 0.83
N PRO A 204 -3.17 -12.36 -0.31
CA PRO A 204 -2.45 -12.13 -1.57
C PRO A 204 -1.51 -10.92 -1.55
N TYR A 205 -1.72 -10.01 -0.61
CA TYR A 205 -1.06 -8.71 -0.47
C TYR A 205 -0.08 -8.66 0.72
N LEU A 206 0.13 -9.79 1.41
CA LEU A 206 1.02 -9.89 2.55
C LEU A 206 2.46 -10.21 2.13
N LEU A 207 3.41 -9.39 2.57
CA LEU A 207 4.84 -9.70 2.54
C LEU A 207 5.27 -10.15 3.95
N ASP A 208 5.37 -11.46 4.17
CA ASP A 208 5.77 -12.02 5.46
C ASP A 208 7.30 -12.05 5.59
N VAL A 209 7.84 -11.17 6.43
CA VAL A 209 9.30 -11.00 6.61
C VAL A 209 9.96 -12.20 7.29
N ARG A 210 9.17 -13.14 7.81
CA ARG A 210 9.67 -14.39 8.42
C ARG A 210 9.85 -15.49 7.38
N GLU A 211 9.13 -15.41 6.27
CA GLU A 211 9.13 -16.44 5.23
C GLU A 211 10.10 -16.08 4.11
N GLU A 212 10.21 -14.79 3.76
CA GLU A 212 11.08 -14.34 2.69
C GLU A 212 11.63 -12.93 2.90
N VAL A 213 12.81 -12.70 2.35
CA VAL A 213 13.31 -11.34 2.09
C VAL A 213 12.70 -10.87 0.77
N GLY A 214 12.19 -9.64 0.74
CA GLY A 214 11.57 -9.08 -0.44
C GLY A 214 12.55 -8.90 -1.60
N ASN A 215 12.02 -8.46 -2.75
CA ASN A 215 12.80 -7.88 -3.83
C ASN A 215 12.23 -6.50 -4.17
N ARG A 216 12.82 -5.82 -5.15
CA ARG A 216 12.43 -4.46 -5.57
C ARG A 216 10.96 -4.32 -5.98
N ASP A 217 10.26 -5.41 -6.29
CA ASP A 217 8.85 -5.40 -6.69
C ASP A 217 7.94 -6.01 -5.62
N SER A 218 8.50 -6.53 -4.52
CA SER A 218 7.73 -7.22 -3.48
C SER A 218 6.76 -6.28 -2.79
N LEU A 219 7.20 -5.08 -2.36
CA LEU A 219 6.33 -4.15 -1.64
C LEU A 219 5.21 -3.60 -2.53
N ARG A 220 5.48 -3.31 -3.81
CA ARG A 220 4.47 -2.86 -4.78
C ARG A 220 3.37 -3.89 -5.01
N ARG A 221 3.71 -5.19 -5.00
CA ARG A 221 2.74 -6.30 -5.16
C ARG A 221 2.07 -6.70 -3.85
N ARG A 222 2.78 -6.55 -2.74
CA ARG A 222 2.39 -7.01 -1.40
C ARG A 222 2.63 -5.90 -0.39
N PRO A 223 1.79 -4.85 -0.44
CA PRO A 223 2.01 -3.60 0.30
C PRO A 223 1.85 -3.73 1.81
N VAL A 224 1.35 -4.85 2.32
CA VAL A 224 1.15 -5.10 3.74
C VAL A 224 2.25 -6.03 4.24
N MET A 225 3.25 -5.49 4.92
CA MET A 225 4.29 -6.29 5.55
C MET A 225 3.80 -6.89 6.86
N THR A 226 4.25 -8.10 7.21
CA THR A 226 3.89 -8.74 8.47
C THR A 226 5.01 -9.58 9.06
N ASP A 227 5.04 -9.66 10.40
CA ASP A 227 5.79 -10.65 11.18
C ASP A 227 4.87 -11.72 11.80
N GLY A 228 3.64 -11.86 11.28
CA GLY A 228 2.58 -12.74 11.77
C GLY A 228 1.76 -12.18 12.93
N THR A 229 2.27 -11.17 13.64
CA THR A 229 1.58 -10.53 14.77
C THR A 229 1.14 -9.10 14.45
N THR A 230 2.03 -8.35 13.80
CA THR A 230 1.84 -6.96 13.39
C THR A 230 1.75 -6.90 11.87
N PHE A 231 0.91 -5.99 11.39
CA PHE A 231 0.72 -5.70 9.97
C PHE A 231 1.05 -4.24 9.73
N VAL A 232 1.89 -3.97 8.73
CA VAL A 232 2.35 -2.62 8.40
C VAL A 232 2.03 -2.37 6.93
N VAL A 233 1.23 -1.35 6.65
CA VAL A 233 1.07 -0.85 5.28
C VAL A 233 2.31 -0.03 4.94
N GLY A 234 3.16 -0.55 4.05
CA GLY A 234 4.47 0.05 3.80
C GLY A 234 4.45 1.26 2.88
N ALA A 235 3.46 1.33 1.99
CA ALA A 235 3.13 2.51 1.21
C ALA A 235 1.61 2.54 1.01
N PRO A 236 0.87 3.51 1.58
CA PRO A 236 -0.58 3.54 1.49
C PRO A 236 -1.12 3.55 0.04
N SER A 237 -0.44 4.26 -0.86
CA SER A 237 -0.75 4.32 -2.29
C SER A 237 -0.65 2.97 -3.01
N PHE A 238 0.18 2.06 -2.51
CA PHE A 238 0.42 0.76 -3.14
C PHE A 238 -0.74 -0.21 -2.95
N LEU A 239 -1.63 0.02 -1.97
CA LEU A 239 -2.77 -0.86 -1.67
C LEU A 239 -3.61 -1.12 -2.92
N LEU A 240 -4.11 -0.07 -3.57
CA LEU A 240 -5.01 -0.21 -4.71
C LEU A 240 -4.26 -0.46 -6.02
N ALA A 241 -3.01 0.00 -6.14
CA ALA A 241 -2.18 -0.37 -7.27
C ALA A 241 -1.90 -1.89 -7.31
N ALA A 242 -1.63 -2.52 -6.16
CA ALA A 242 -1.44 -3.96 -6.05
C ALA A 242 -2.72 -4.73 -6.44
N TRP A 243 -3.88 -4.26 -5.97
CA TRP A 243 -5.17 -4.85 -6.35
C TRP A 243 -5.41 -4.79 -7.85
N ARG A 244 -5.27 -3.62 -8.48
CA ARG A 244 -5.44 -3.47 -9.93
C ARG A 244 -4.50 -4.37 -10.73
N GLN A 245 -3.25 -4.51 -10.28
CA GLN A 245 -2.32 -5.44 -10.90
C GLN A 245 -2.83 -6.88 -10.82
N ARG A 246 -3.36 -7.29 -9.67
CA ARG A 246 -3.95 -8.63 -9.50
C ARG A 246 -5.17 -8.83 -10.39
N VAL A 247 -6.05 -7.83 -10.52
CA VAL A 247 -7.17 -7.89 -11.47
C VAL A 247 -6.67 -8.11 -12.89
N ALA A 248 -5.67 -7.33 -13.34
CA ALA A 248 -5.10 -7.46 -14.68
C ALA A 248 -4.51 -8.86 -14.93
N ILE A 249 -3.75 -9.41 -13.97
CA ILE A 249 -3.19 -10.77 -14.07
C ILE A 249 -4.32 -11.81 -14.15
N GLN A 250 -5.38 -11.68 -13.36
CA GLN A 250 -6.52 -12.60 -13.40
C GLN A 250 -7.26 -12.52 -14.75
N ALA A 251 -7.45 -11.32 -15.28
CA ALA A 251 -8.07 -11.12 -16.59
C ALA A 251 -7.23 -11.72 -17.74
N GLU A 252 -5.90 -11.58 -17.69
CA GLU A 252 -4.98 -12.23 -18.63
C GLU A 252 -5.06 -13.76 -18.53
N MET A 253 -5.08 -14.32 -17.31
CA MET A 253 -5.22 -15.77 -17.12
C MET A 253 -6.57 -16.31 -17.63
N ALA A 254 -7.66 -15.57 -17.41
CA ALA A 254 -9.00 -15.94 -17.87
C ALA A 254 -9.14 -15.92 -19.41
N SER A 255 -8.48 -14.96 -20.07
CA SER A 255 -8.55 -14.79 -21.53
C SER A 255 -7.77 -15.85 -22.31
N TRP A 256 -6.76 -16.49 -21.72
CA TRP A 256 -5.94 -17.52 -22.37
C TRP A 256 -6.41 -18.96 -22.07
N GLY A 257 -7.44 -19.14 -21.21
CA GLY A 257 -7.84 -20.44 -20.66
C GLY A 257 -9.33 -20.81 -20.72
N GLY A 258 -10.18 -20.04 -21.42
CA GLY A 258 -11.59 -20.41 -21.66
C GLY A 258 -12.61 -19.95 -20.59
N GLY A 259 -12.35 -18.82 -19.92
CA GLY A 259 -13.20 -18.26 -18.87
C GLY A 259 -12.41 -18.02 -17.57
N TRP A 260 -12.99 -17.27 -16.62
CA TRP A 260 -12.38 -17.08 -15.30
C TRP A 260 -12.08 -18.45 -14.66
N PRO A 261 -10.86 -18.68 -14.17
CA PRO A 261 -10.47 -19.99 -13.67
C PRO A 261 -11.26 -20.29 -12.40
N ARG A 262 -12.37 -21.02 -12.55
CA ARG A 262 -13.24 -21.46 -11.45
C ARG A 262 -12.39 -22.02 -10.33
N SER A 263 -12.22 -21.26 -9.26
CA SER A 263 -11.52 -21.77 -8.09
C SER A 263 -12.22 -23.06 -7.64
N SER A 264 -11.48 -24.17 -7.65
CA SER A 264 -11.99 -25.44 -7.14
C SER A 264 -12.38 -25.19 -5.69
N SER A 265 -13.67 -25.33 -5.42
CA SER A 265 -14.30 -24.97 -4.15
C SER A 265 -13.61 -25.69 -3.00
N SER A 266 -12.68 -25.01 -2.33
CA SER A 266 -12.26 -25.41 -0.99
C SER A 266 -13.50 -25.29 -0.08
N PRO A 267 -13.77 -26.25 0.83
CA PRO A 267 -14.94 -26.21 1.72
C PRO A 267 -15.02 -24.97 2.60
N SER A 268 -13.92 -24.22 2.76
CA SER A 268 -13.88 -22.92 3.44
C SER A 268 -14.53 -21.78 2.65
N SER A 269 -14.82 -22.00 1.35
CA SER A 269 -15.19 -20.92 0.44
C SER A 269 -16.62 -20.39 0.57
N VAL A 270 -17.51 -21.25 1.04
CA VAL A 270 -18.94 -20.93 1.19
C VAL A 270 -19.23 -20.25 2.53
N GLY A 271 -18.41 -20.51 3.55
CA GLY A 271 -18.49 -19.85 4.86
C GLY A 271 -18.05 -18.39 4.81
N TRP A 272 -16.98 -18.06 4.07
CA TRP A 272 -16.48 -16.69 3.99
C TRP A 272 -17.39 -15.76 3.21
N ARG A 273 -18.09 -16.24 2.17
CA ARG A 273 -19.02 -15.42 1.38
C ARG A 273 -20.09 -14.80 2.26
N ARG A 274 -20.60 -15.57 3.22
CA ARG A 274 -21.57 -15.09 4.21
C ARG A 274 -20.97 -14.10 5.21
N VAL A 275 -19.69 -14.25 5.60
CA VAL A 275 -19.04 -13.32 6.54
C VAL A 275 -18.67 -12.00 5.84
N ALA A 276 -18.06 -12.04 4.66
CA ALA A 276 -17.71 -10.85 3.89
C ALA A 276 -18.96 -10.08 3.45
N SER A 277 -19.95 -10.75 2.84
CA SER A 277 -21.20 -10.08 2.44
C SER A 277 -21.97 -9.52 3.64
N ARG A 278 -22.00 -10.19 4.80
CA ARG A 278 -22.62 -9.67 6.02
C ARG A 278 -21.84 -8.48 6.56
N ASN A 279 -20.51 -8.56 6.60
CA ASN A 279 -19.65 -7.46 7.02
C ASN A 279 -19.71 -6.25 6.08
N PHE A 280 -20.11 -6.35 4.82
CA PHE A 280 -20.25 -5.17 3.97
C PHE A 280 -21.71 -4.73 3.79
N ARG A 281 -22.71 -5.62 3.94
CA ARG A 281 -24.14 -5.27 3.81
C ARG A 281 -24.80 -4.79 5.10
N THR A 282 -24.28 -5.12 6.29
CA THR A 282 -24.84 -4.61 7.55
C THR A 282 -24.06 -3.37 7.99
N GLY A 283 -24.54 -2.20 7.57
CA GLY A 283 -23.99 -0.92 8.03
C GLY A 283 -24.30 0.27 7.14
N PHE A 284 -25.58 0.61 6.98
CA PHE A 284 -26.11 1.97 6.95
C PHE A 284 -27.53 1.92 7.53
#